data_AF-B8FCG4-F1
#
_entry.id   AF-B8FCG4-F1
#
_cell.length_a   1.000
_cell.length_b   1.000
_cell.length_c   1.000
_cell.angle_alpha   90.00
_cell.angle_beta   90.00
_cell.angle_gamma   90.00
#
_symmetry.space_group_name_H-M   'P 1'
#
loop_
_entity.id
_entity.type
_entity.pdbx_description
1 polymer ?
#
loop_
_entity_poly.entity_id
_entity_poly.type
_entity_poly.pdbx_seq_one_letter_code
_entity_poly.pdbx_strand_id
1 'polypeptide(L)' 'MSEVAAPMPGTIVQILVKEGDQVSEDQDVMILEAMKMENPIAAPAGGAVASITVKEGDKVDAGQVLMTIE' A
#
# COMPACT_ATOMS: atom_id res chain seq x y z
N MET A 1 -12.37 -3.24 8.36
CA MET A 1 -11.18 -2.38 8.47
C MET A 1 -9.94 -3.24 8.56
N SER A 2 -9.42 -3.58 7.39
CA SER A 2 -8.15 -4.27 7.18
C SER A 2 -7.07 -3.22 6.91
N GLU A 3 -5.89 -3.38 7.51
CA GLU A 3 -4.76 -2.47 7.32
C GLU A 3 -3.80 -3.05 6.28
N VAL A 4 -3.35 -2.21 5.35
CA VAL A 4 -2.23 -2.53 4.47
C VAL A 4 -0.99 -1.88 5.08
N ALA A 5 -0.03 -2.69 5.50
CA ALA A 5 1.22 -2.24 6.09
C ALA A 5 2.40 -2.54 5.17
N ALA A 6 3.46 -1.73 5.25
CA ALA A 6 4.69 -1.98 4.52
C ALA A 6 5.34 -3.29 5.02
N PRO A 7 5.63 -4.27 4.14
CA PRO A 7 6.24 -5.54 4.56
C PRO A 7 7.71 -5.39 4.94
N MET A 8 8.36 -4.33 4.46
CA MET A 8 9.76 -3.99 4.71
C MET A 8 9.98 -2.48 4.57
N PRO A 9 11.11 -1.93 5.08
CA PRO A 9 11.41 -0.51 4.91
C PRO A 9 11.71 -0.18 3.44
N GLY A 10 11.25 0.97 2.97
CA GLY A 10 11.44 1.38 1.58
C GLY A 10 10.88 2.76 1.26
N THR A 11 10.73 3.04 -0.02
CA THR A 11 10.11 4.28 -0.52
C THR A 11 8.89 3.95 -1.36
N ILE A 12 7.76 4.58 -1.11
CA ILE A 12 6.58 4.45 -1.98
C ILE A 12 6.89 5.16 -3.30
N VAL A 13 6.96 4.43 -4.40
CA VAL A 13 7.25 5.02 -5.72
C VAL A 13 5.99 5.21 -6.55
N GLN A 14 4.94 4.43 -6.27
CA GLN A 14 3.68 4.57 -6.97
C GLN A 14 2.50 4.12 -6.09
N ILE A 15 1.39 4.84 -6.20
CA ILE A 15 0.10 4.43 -5.60
C ILE A 15 -0.85 4.06 -6.74
N LEU A 16 -1.35 2.82 -6.76
CA LEU A 16 -2.13 2.26 -7.86
C LEU A 16 -3.65 2.46 -7.70
N VAL A 17 -4.07 2.89 -6.52
CA VAL A 17 -5.49 3.04 -6.13
C VAL A 17 -5.75 4.40 -5.49
N LYS A 18 -7.04 4.75 -5.35
CA LYS A 18 -7.49 5.98 -4.69
C LYS A 18 -8.49 5.65 -3.58
N GLU A 19 -8.70 6.61 -2.68
CA GLU A 19 -9.76 6.52 -1.69
C GLU A 19 -11.12 6.35 -2.39
N GLY A 20 -11.89 5.36 -1.92
CA GLY A 20 -13.16 4.94 -2.51
C GLY A 20 -13.06 3.87 -3.61
N ASP A 21 -11.87 3.55 -4.11
CA ASP A 21 -11.72 2.48 -5.10
C ASP A 21 -12.02 1.11 -4.48
N GLN A 22 -12.53 0.19 -5.30
CA GLN A 22 -12.78 -1.19 -4.88
C GLN A 22 -11.60 -2.08 -5.27
N VAL A 23 -11.06 -2.80 -4.29
CA VAL A 23 -9.91 -3.70 -4.46
C VAL A 23 -10.29 -5.14 -4.13
N SER A 24 -9.56 -6.09 -4.73
CA SER A 24 -9.65 -7.52 -4.40
C SER A 24 -8.52 -7.95 -3.49
N GLU A 25 -8.70 -9.07 -2.78
CA GLU A 25 -7.59 -9.75 -2.11
C GLU A 25 -6.49 -10.08 -3.13
N ASP A 26 -5.23 -9.94 -2.71
CA ASP A 26 -4.02 -10.09 -3.54
C ASP A 26 -3.90 -9.10 -4.71
N GLN A 27 -4.77 -8.08 -4.81
CA GLN A 27 -4.62 -7.01 -5.79
C GLN A 27 -3.51 -6.04 -5.36
N ASP A 28 -2.58 -5.74 -6.27
CA ASP A 28 -1.55 -4.73 -6.06
C ASP A 28 -2.17 -3.33 -5.90
N VAL A 29 -1.83 -2.66 -4.79
CA VAL A 29 -2.35 -1.33 -4.43
C VAL A 29 -1.29 -0.24 -4.41
N MET A 30 -0.02 -0.61 -4.20
CA MET A 30 1.12 0.31 -4.19
C MET A 30 2.39 -0.39 -4.68
N ILE A 31 3.37 0.39 -5.13
CA ILE A 31 4.72 -0.09 -5.45
C ILE A 31 5.70 0.55 -4.48
N LEU A 32 6.52 -0.28 -3.83
CA LEU A 32 7.56 0.12 -2.90
C LEU A 32 8.94 -0.23 -3.46
N GLU A 33 9.82 0.76 -3.53
CA GLU A 33 11.22 0.54 -3.86
C GLU A 33 12.03 0.26 -2.59
N ALA A 34 12.73 -0.87 -2.57
CA ALA A 34 13.72 -1.21 -1.56
C ALA A 34 14.95 -1.83 -2.24
N MET A 35 16.15 -1.41 -1.83
CA MET A 35 17.42 -1.92 -2.36
C MET A 35 17.52 -1.89 -3.91
N LYS A 36 16.97 -0.85 -4.55
CA LYS A 36 16.88 -0.69 -6.03
C LYS A 36 15.99 -1.72 -6.73
N MET A 37 15.13 -2.40 -6.00
CA MET A 37 14.12 -3.30 -6.54
C MET A 37 12.73 -2.76 -6.21
N GLU A 38 11.83 -2.79 -7.19
CA GLU A 38 10.41 -2.49 -7.02
C GLU A 38 9.69 -3.72 -6.48
N ASN A 39 8.86 -3.51 -5.46
CA ASN A 39 8.14 -4.55 -4.76
C ASN A 39 6.67 -4.14 -4.70
N PRO A 40 5.77 -4.85 -5.40
CA PRO A 40 4.34 -4.58 -5.28
C PRO A 40 3.85 -4.92 -3.87
N ILE A 41 2.94 -4.10 -3.38
CA ILE A 41 2.23 -4.31 -2.12
C ILE A 41 0.81 -4.68 -2.48
N ALA A 42 0.42 -5.90 -2.09
CA ALA A 42 -0.91 -6.44 -2.34
C ALA A 42 -1.86 -6.18 -1.16
N ALA A 43 -3.14 -6.01 -1.46
CA ALA A 43 -4.19 -5.90 -0.47
C ALA A 43 -4.41 -7.24 0.27
N PRO A 44 -4.44 -7.26 1.62
CA PRO A 44 -4.64 -8.48 2.40
C PRO A 44 -6.09 -8.98 2.41
N ALA A 45 -7.02 -8.19 1.86
CA ALA A 45 -8.43 -8.52 1.72
C ALA A 45 -9.06 -7.62 0.65
N GLY A 46 -10.16 -8.08 0.05
CA GLY A 46 -10.97 -7.23 -0.82
C GLY A 46 -11.88 -6.29 -0.02
N GLY A 47 -12.19 -5.13 -0.60
CA GLY A 47 -13.04 -4.10 0.02
C GLY A 47 -12.90 -2.74 -0.65
N ALA A 48 -13.47 -1.70 -0.04
CA ALA A 48 -13.31 -0.33 -0.51
C ALA A 48 -12.12 0.34 0.20
N VAL A 49 -11.30 1.10 -0.53
CA VAL A 49 -10.20 1.87 0.07
C VAL A 49 -10.78 2.97 0.95
N ALA A 50 -10.55 2.88 2.25
CA ALA A 50 -11.08 3.84 3.23
C ALA A 50 -10.22 5.10 3.32
N SER A 51 -8.89 4.93 3.38
CA SER A 51 -7.94 6.05 3.45
C SER A 51 -6.54 5.64 3.02
N ILE A 52 -5.77 6.59 2.50
CA ILE A 52 -4.34 6.41 2.16
C ILE A 52 -3.52 7.42 2.97
N THR A 53 -2.59 6.92 3.79
CA THR A 53 -1.83 7.72 4.77
C THR A 53 -0.45 8.15 4.27
N VAL A 54 -0.06 7.73 3.07
CA VAL A 54 1.25 7.97 2.45
C VAL A 54 1.12 8.59 1.07
N LYS A 55 2.22 9.15 0.56
CA LYS A 55 2.33 9.72 -0.78
C LYS A 55 3.50 9.10 -1.54
N GLU A 56 3.47 9.23 -2.86
CA GLU A 56 4.62 8.90 -3.70
C GLU A 56 5.84 9.74 -3.28
N GLY A 57 6.99 9.09 -3.11
CA GLY A 57 8.22 9.64 -2.58
C GLY A 57 8.39 9.48 -1.05
N ASP A 58 7.35 9.07 -0.32
CA ASP A 58 7.45 8.89 1.13
C ASP A 58 8.28 7.66 1.49
N LYS A 59 9.14 7.81 2.50
CA LYS A 59 9.87 6.71 3.13
C LYS A 59 9.01 6.08 4.20
N VAL A 60 8.99 4.75 4.24
CA VAL A 60 8.19 3.97 5.16
C VAL A 60 9.03 2.91 5.85
N ASP A 61 8.68 2.60 7.10
CA ASP A 61 9.29 1.52 7.87
C ASP A 61 8.47 0.23 7.78
N ALA A 62 9.09 -0.91 8.07
CA ALA A 62 8.38 -2.17 8.16
C ALA A 62 7.26 -2.11 9.21
N GLY A 63 6.06 -2.56 8.83
CA GLY A 63 4.87 -2.52 9.68
C GLY A 63 4.18 -1.16 9.73
N GLN A 64 4.69 -0.12 9.05
CA GLN A 64 4.00 1.16 8.94
C GLN A 64 2.73 1.00 8.10
N VAL A 65 1.59 1.46 8.64
CA VAL A 65 0.30 1.46 7.94
C VAL A 65 0.34 2.47 6.79
N LEU A 66 0.00 2.00 5.60
CA LEU A 66 0.03 2.76 4.34
C LEU A 66 -1.37 3.18 3.88
N MET A 67 -2.35 2.29 4.09
CA MET A 67 -3.75 2.52 3.78
C MET A 67 -4.65 1.56 4.57
N THR A 68 -5.94 1.84 4.56
CA THR A 68 -6.97 1.00 5.19
C THR A 68 -8.06 0.64 4.18
N ILE A 69 -8.63 -0.55 4.35
CA ILE A 69 -9.69 -1.11 3.52
C ILE A 69 -10.89 -1.40 4.42
N GLU A 70 -12.10 -1.00 4.02
CA GLU A 70 -13.34 -1.26 4.78
C GLU A 70 -13.70 -2.74 4.84
#